data_AF-A0A6N9VTY8-F1
#
_entry.id   AF-A0A6N9VTY8-F1
#
_cell.length_a   1.000
_cell.length_b   1.000
_cell.length_c   1.000
_cell.angle_alpha   90.00
_cell.angle_beta   90.00
_cell.angle_gamma   90.00
#
_symmetry.space_group_name_H-M   'P 1'
#
loop_
_entity.id
_entity.type
_entity.pdbx_description
1 polymer ?
#
loop_
_entity_poly.entity_id
_entity_poly.type
_entity_poly.pdbx_seq_one_letter_code
_entity_poly.pdbx_strand_id
1 'polypeptide(L)' 'MKAVVYKEPFKVAVEQVEDPRIQDPTDALVRITSTAICGSDLHMYEGRTAAEAGIVF' A
#
# COMPACT_ATOMS: atom_id res chain seq x y z
N MET A 1 -0.02 -5.15 -11.26
CA MET A 1 -1.27 -5.40 -10.51
C MET A 1 -1.95 -4.10 -10.10
N LYS A 2 -3.21 -4.11 -9.62
CA LYS A 2 -3.86 -2.94 -9.01
C LYS A 2 -3.54 -2.87 -7.51
N ALA A 3 -3.19 -1.70 -6.99
CA ALA A 3 -2.92 -1.48 -5.57
C ALA A 3 -3.37 -0.08 -5.13
N VAL A 4 -3.54 0.11 -3.81
CA VAL A 4 -3.81 1.43 -3.24
C VAL A 4 -2.48 2.17 -3.08
N VAL A 5 -2.41 3.41 -3.55
CA VAL A 5 -1.21 4.25 -3.51
C VAL A 5 -1.51 5.52 -2.74
N TYR A 6 -0.69 5.82 -1.74
CA TYR A 6 -0.75 7.07 -1.00
C TYR A 6 -0.29 8.24 -1.88
N LYS A 7 -1.07 9.34 -1.93
CA LYS A 7 -0.74 10.52 -2.76
C LYS A 7 -0.34 11.70 -1.92
N GLU A 8 -1.13 12.03 -0.92
CA GLU A 8 -0.95 13.14 0.01
C GLU A 8 -1.97 12.97 1.15
N PRO A 9 -1.90 13.75 2.24
CA PRO A 9 -2.91 13.68 3.28
C PRO A 9 -4.32 13.78 2.71
N PHE A 10 -5.20 12.89 3.17
CA PHE A 10 -6.58 12.70 2.74
C PHE A 10 -6.76 12.25 1.29
N LYS A 11 -5.72 11.69 0.65
CA LYS A 11 -5.80 11.25 -0.74
C LYS A 11 -5.02 9.96 -0.99
N VAL A 12 -5.77 8.94 -1.43
CA VAL A 12 -5.25 7.67 -1.94
C VAL A 12 -5.91 7.38 -3.28
N ALA A 13 -5.24 6.60 -4.13
CA ALA A 13 -5.78 6.20 -5.42
C ALA A 13 -5.49 4.72 -5.68
N VAL A 14 -6.37 4.05 -6.43
CA VAL A 14 -6.08 2.71 -6.95
C VAL A 14 -5.35 2.88 -8.28
N GLU A 15 -4.13 2.38 -8.37
CA GLU A 15 -3.29 2.51 -9.55
C GLU A 15 -2.76 1.16 -10.02
N GLN A 16 -2.34 1.12 -11.28
CA GLN A 16 -1.61 -0.01 -11.83
C GLN A 16 -0.14 0.14 -11.44
N VAL A 17 0.38 -0.84 -10.70
CA VAL A 17 1.78 -0.94 -10.28
C VAL A 17 2.42 -2.21 -10.85
N GLU A 18 3.74 -2.31 -10.80
CA GLU A 18 4.43 -3.54 -11.20
C GLU A 18 4.04 -4.73 -10.31
N ASP A 19 4.08 -5.93 -10.88
CA ASP A 19 3.84 -7.13 -10.08
C ASP A 19 5.03 -7.39 -9.15
N PRO A 20 4.78 -7.80 -7.89
CA PRO A 20 5.83 -8.06 -6.92
C PRO A 20 6.70 -9.23 -7.38
N ARG A 21 7.98 -9.21 -6.97
CA ARG A 21 8.96 -10.24 -7.28
C ARG A 21 9.60 -10.71 -5.98
N ILE A 22 9.95 -11.99 -5.95
CA ILE A 22 10.78 -12.57 -4.88
C ILE A 22 12.16 -11.90 -4.93
N GLN A 23 12.61 -11.33 -3.82
CA GLN A 23 13.91 -10.67 -3.71
C GLN A 23 14.89 -11.52 -2.91
N ASP A 24 14.39 -12.17 -1.85
CA ASP A 24 15.17 -13.03 -0.97
C ASP A 24 14.63 -14.46 -0.93
N PRO A 25 15.46 -15.46 -0.57
CA PRO A 25 15.06 -16.88 -0.55
C PRO A 25 13.87 -17.21 0.38
N THR A 26 13.56 -16.32 1.32
CA THR A 26 12.50 -16.50 2.32
C THR A 26 11.20 -15.76 1.96
N ASP A 27 11.13 -15.07 0.84
CA ASP A 27 9.92 -14.36 0.44
C ASP A 27 8.84 -15.32 -0.07
N ALA A 28 7.58 -14.89 0.04
CA ALA A 28 6.45 -15.55 -0.57
C ALA A 28 5.55 -14.53 -1.27
N LEU A 29 5.04 -14.89 -2.45
CA LEU A 29 4.02 -14.10 -3.14
C LEU A 29 2.63 -14.64 -2.81
N VAL A 30 1.76 -13.77 -2.32
CA VAL A 30 0.39 -14.12 -1.92
C VAL A 30 -0.60 -13.46 -2.88
N ARG A 31 -1.49 -14.26 -3.47
CA ARG A 31 -2.67 -13.72 -4.17
C ARG A 31 -3.72 -13.32 -3.14
N ILE A 32 -3.85 -12.01 -2.92
CA ILE A 32 -4.84 -11.45 -1.99
C ILE A 32 -6.25 -11.78 -2.47
N THR A 33 -7.06 -12.40 -1.61
CA THR A 33 -8.50 -12.66 -1.84
C THR A 33 -9.38 -11.64 -1.12
N SER A 34 -8.93 -11.20 0.08
CA SER A 34 -9.58 -10.20 0.91
C SER A 34 -8.52 -9.38 1.64
N THR A 35 -8.79 -8.10 1.82
CA THR A 35 -8.01 -7.18 2.67
C THR A 35 -8.97 -6.21 3.36
N ALA A 36 -8.51 -5.51 4.39
CA ALA A 36 -9.32 -4.60 5.18
C ALA A 36 -8.57 -3.29 5.44
N ILE A 37 -9.31 -2.27 5.83
CA ILE A 37 -8.77 -1.00 6.32
C ILE A 37 -8.72 -1.07 7.85
N CYS A 38 -7.55 -0.83 8.41
CA CYS A 38 -7.31 -0.76 9.85
C CYS A 38 -7.40 0.68 10.34
N GLY A 39 -7.70 0.88 11.63
CA GLY A 39 -7.66 2.21 12.25
C GLY A 39 -6.28 2.88 12.18
N SER A 40 -5.20 2.08 12.14
CA SER A 40 -3.83 2.60 11.98
C SER A 40 -3.59 3.24 10.61
N ASP A 41 -4.31 2.82 9.57
CA ASP A 41 -4.17 3.37 8.22
C ASP A 41 -4.62 4.84 8.20
N LEU A 42 -5.54 5.22 9.09
CA LEU A 42 -5.97 6.61 9.27
C LEU A 42 -4.84 7.51 9.74
N HIS A 43 -3.88 7.00 10.51
CA HIS A 43 -2.71 7.79 10.91
C HIS A 43 -1.91 8.22 9.67
N MET A 44 -1.74 7.31 8.70
CA MET A 44 -1.06 7.62 7.44
C MET A 44 -1.93 8.51 6.53
N TYR A 45 -3.20 8.15 6.36
CA TYR A 45 -4.15 8.88 5.54
C TYR A 45 -4.27 10.35 5.97
N GLU A 46 -4.33 10.64 7.27
CA GLU A 46 -4.45 12.00 7.80
C GLU A 46 -3.12 12.77 7.84
N GLY A 47 -2.02 12.18 7.36
CA GLY A 47 -0.70 12.83 7.37
C GLY A 47 -0.06 12.92 8.76
N ARG A 48 -0.37 11.98 9.66
CA ARG A 48 0.17 11.92 11.03
C ARG A 48 1.35 10.96 11.18
N THR A 49 1.94 10.54 10.07
CA THR A 49 3.14 9.70 10.00
C THR A 49 4.18 10.32 9.06
N ALA A 50 5.35 9.70 8.93
CA ALA A 50 6.38 10.08 7.97
C ALA A 50 6.18 9.46 6.57
N ALA A 51 4.95 9.07 6.22
CA ALA A 51 4.67 8.46 4.93
C ALA A 51 4.84 9.47 3.78
N GLU A 52 5.53 9.04 2.72
CA GLU A 52 5.76 9.83 1.52
C GLU A 52 4.82 9.40 0.38
N ALA A 53 4.53 10.35 -0.50
CA ALA A 53 3.74 10.09 -1.70
C ALA A 53 4.37 8.97 -2.54
N GLY A 54 3.55 8.03 -3.02
CA GLY A 54 3.98 6.91 -3.84
C GLY A 54 4.14 5.59 -3.08
N ILE A 55 4.02 5.58 -1.74
CA ILE A 55 3.92 4.33 -0.99
C ILE A 55 2.73 3.51 -1.50
N VAL A 56 2.99 2.23 -1.78
CA VAL A 56 2.01 1.23 -2.20
C VAL A 56 1.58 0.43 -0.97
N PHE A 57 0.28 0.33 -0.73
CA PHE A 57 -0.32 -0.53 0.29
C PHE A 57 -0.54 -1.95 -0.23
#